data_AF-X0ZGV1-F1
#
_entry.id   AF-X0ZGV1-F1
#
_cell.length_a   1.000
_cell.length_b   1.000
_cell.length_c   1.000
_cell.angle_alpha   90.00
_cell.angle_beta   90.00
_cell.angle_gamma   90.00
#
_symmetry.space_group_name_H-M   'P 1'
#
loop_
_entity.id
_entity.type
_entity.pdbx_description
1 polymer ?
#
loop_
_entity_poly.entity_id
_entity_poly.type
_entity_poly.pdbx_seq_one_letter_code
_entity_poly.pdbx_strand_id
1 'polypeptide(L)'
;MSKKNLLPISVLIVISGAMFSSHFGVGDLIFPPILGRGAGTSWFTAALGYLIVNSIGVWLAYMACAHQNQSLTGIASKTLGNFFGKIYTAIPILIVVFFILPRVSSATHEMAILPLLPTVPLWLTLAVFFLICFYVAYTRATVIDKLGKILAPILILFVVILAVKGIASPLSAPQAPTSTNILSTGMLEAYNTMNAIAALLFGG
;
A
#
# COMPACT_ATOMS: atom_id res chain seq x y z
N MET A 1 -15.34 10.11 25.19
CA MET A 1 -13.93 9.93 25.56
C MET A 1 -13.38 11.22 26.15
N SER A 2 -12.85 11.20 27.37
CA SER A 2 -12.20 12.38 28.00
C SER A 2 -10.85 12.67 27.34
N LYS A 3 -10.48 13.95 27.15
CA LYS A 3 -9.21 14.39 26.52
C LYS A 3 -7.94 13.81 27.17
N LYS A 4 -8.04 13.23 28.38
CA LYS A 4 -6.93 12.58 29.10
C LYS A 4 -6.46 11.24 28.53
N ASN A 5 -7.19 10.63 27.59
CA ASN A 5 -6.82 9.35 26.97
C ASN A 5 -6.28 9.49 25.54
N LEU A 6 -5.97 10.71 25.09
CA LEU A 6 -5.41 10.94 23.76
C LEU A 6 -3.90 10.69 23.79
N LEU A 7 -3.41 9.91 22.82
CA LEU A 7 -1.98 9.69 22.64
C LEU A 7 -1.27 11.02 22.36
N PRO A 8 -0.01 11.17 22.79
CA PRO A 8 0.77 12.36 22.47
C PRO A 8 0.96 12.48 20.96
N ILE A 9 1.06 13.71 20.46
CA ILE A 9 1.18 14.02 19.02
C ILE A 9 2.37 13.28 18.39
N SER A 10 3.49 13.17 19.11
CA SER A 10 4.67 12.44 18.65
C SER A 10 4.37 10.96 18.35
N VAL A 11 3.55 10.31 19.18
CA VAL A 11 3.14 8.92 18.97
C VAL A 11 2.15 8.83 17.81
N LEU A 12 1.24 9.79 17.66
CA LEU A 12 0.33 9.85 16.52
C LEU A 12 1.11 9.96 15.20
N ILE A 13 2.13 10.81 15.13
CA ILE A 13 2.98 10.95 13.93
C ILE A 13 3.67 9.63 13.59
N VAL A 14 4.21 8.92 14.59
CA VAL A 14 4.85 7.61 14.38
C VAL A 14 3.86 6.57 13.89
N ILE A 15 2.65 6.50 14.48
CA ILE A 15 1.61 5.58 14.06
C ILE A 15 1.13 5.91 12.64
N SER A 16 0.86 7.19 12.35
CA SER A 16 0.48 7.64 11.00
C SER A 16 1.57 7.35 9.98
N GLY A 17 2.84 7.55 10.34
CA GLY A 17 3.98 7.17 9.50
C GLY A 17 4.03 5.66 9.26
N ALA A 18 3.82 4.86 10.30
CA ALA A 18 3.78 3.41 10.18
C ALA A 18 2.65 2.95 9.26
N MET A 19 1.44 3.49 9.44
CA MET A 19 0.29 3.24 8.57
C MET A 19 0.54 3.70 7.14
N PHE A 20 1.18 4.86 6.93
CA PHE A 20 1.56 5.30 5.59
C PHE A 20 2.54 4.31 4.97
N SER A 21 3.63 3.96 5.65
CA SER A 21 4.65 3.05 5.12
C SER A 21 4.14 1.62 4.90
N SER A 22 3.11 1.18 5.61
CA SER A 22 2.53 -0.14 5.43
C SER A 22 1.62 -0.24 4.20
N HIS A 23 1.02 0.87 3.76
CA HIS A 23 0.21 0.91 2.55
C HIS A 23 1.00 1.39 1.34
N PHE A 24 1.92 2.33 1.53
CA PHE A 24 2.71 2.92 0.47
C PHE A 24 3.82 1.97 -0.02
N GLY A 25 3.46 1.01 -0.87
CA GLY A 25 4.32 -0.05 -1.36
C GLY A 25 4.64 0.02 -2.86
N VAL A 26 5.15 -1.09 -3.41
CA VAL A 26 5.48 -1.22 -4.85
C VAL A 26 4.26 -0.96 -5.75
N GLY A 27 3.05 -1.31 -5.31
CA GLY A 27 1.81 -1.00 -6.02
C GLY A 27 1.63 0.51 -6.22
N ASP A 28 1.78 1.30 -5.15
CA ASP A 28 1.66 2.77 -5.21
C ASP A 28 2.82 3.45 -5.94
N LEU A 29 3.91 2.73 -6.24
CA LEU A 29 5.00 3.20 -7.11
C LEU A 29 4.76 2.87 -8.59
N ILE A 30 4.03 1.80 -8.89
CA ILE A 30 3.81 1.31 -10.26
C ILE A 30 2.51 1.88 -10.85
N PHE A 31 1.40 1.79 -10.12
CA PHE A 31 0.07 2.10 -10.67
C PHE A 31 -0.13 3.60 -10.94
N PRO A 32 0.24 4.55 -10.05
CA PRO A 32 0.01 5.97 -10.33
C PRO A 32 0.75 6.51 -11.57
N PRO A 33 2.03 6.17 -11.82
CA PRO A 33 2.68 6.57 -13.07
C PRO A 33 2.05 5.97 -14.33
N ILE A 34 1.61 4.71 -14.28
CA ILE A 34 0.90 4.06 -15.40
C ILE A 34 -0.44 4.74 -15.65
N LEU A 35 -1.23 4.96 -14.58
CA LEU A 35 -2.51 5.64 -14.63
C LEU A 35 -2.36 7.07 -15.17
N GLY A 36 -1.39 7.84 -14.66
CA GLY A 36 -1.11 9.20 -15.10
C GLY A 36 -0.73 9.26 -16.58
N ARG A 37 0.11 8.34 -17.05
CA ARG A 37 0.49 8.23 -18.46
C ARG A 37 -0.71 7.93 -19.37
N GLY A 38 -1.58 6.99 -18.97
CA GLY A 38 -2.76 6.62 -19.75
C GLY A 38 -3.90 7.65 -19.71
N ALA A 39 -4.02 8.38 -18.61
CA ALA A 39 -5.02 9.44 -18.45
C ALA A 39 -4.62 10.75 -19.12
N GLY A 40 -3.33 11.01 -19.27
CA GLY A 40 -2.81 12.13 -20.04
C GLY A 40 -3.33 13.48 -19.54
N THR A 41 -4.01 14.25 -20.41
CA THR A 41 -4.59 15.55 -20.04
C THR A 41 -5.65 15.46 -18.92
N SER A 42 -6.29 14.30 -18.75
CA SER A 42 -7.30 14.06 -17.72
C SER A 42 -6.75 13.35 -16.47
N TRP A 43 -5.45 13.44 -16.21
CA TRP A 43 -4.79 12.81 -15.06
C TRP A 43 -5.44 13.16 -13.72
N PHE A 44 -5.97 14.38 -13.56
CA PHE A 44 -6.57 14.81 -12.30
C PHE A 44 -7.84 14.01 -11.99
N THR A 45 -8.70 13.78 -12.99
CA THR A 45 -9.89 12.93 -12.86
C THR A 45 -9.51 11.49 -12.51
N ALA A 46 -8.43 10.98 -13.11
CA ALA A 46 -7.91 9.65 -12.79
C ALA A 46 -7.42 9.57 -11.33
N ALA A 47 -6.70 10.61 -10.88
CA ALA A 47 -6.20 10.72 -9.51
C ALA A 47 -7.34 10.78 -8.48
N LEU A 48 -8.47 11.44 -8.79
CA LEU A 48 -9.67 11.41 -7.94
C LEU A 48 -10.25 10.00 -7.82
N GLY A 49 -10.34 9.26 -8.93
CA GLY A 49 -10.78 7.86 -8.92
C GLY A 49 -9.86 7.00 -8.06
N TYR A 50 -8.55 7.19 -8.21
CA TYR A 50 -7.55 6.50 -7.41
C TYR A 50 -7.68 6.81 -5.91
N LEU A 51 -7.90 8.09 -5.55
CA LEU A 51 -8.08 8.54 -4.18
C LEU A 51 -9.30 7.91 -3.49
N ILE A 52 -10.41 7.76 -4.22
CA ILE A 52 -11.65 7.16 -3.68
C ILE A 52 -11.37 5.75 -3.15
N VAL A 53 -10.71 4.91 -3.94
CA VAL A 53 -10.48 3.52 -3.54
C VAL A 53 -9.26 3.40 -2.62
N ASN A 54 -8.15 4.06 -2.94
CA ASN A 54 -6.89 3.89 -2.22
C ASN A 54 -6.87 4.59 -0.85
N SER A 55 -7.49 5.77 -0.74
CA SER A 55 -7.44 6.57 0.49
C SER A 55 -8.75 6.46 1.27
N ILE A 56 -9.89 6.75 0.64
CA ILE A 56 -11.19 6.72 1.33
C ILE A 56 -11.54 5.26 1.67
N GLY A 57 -11.29 4.30 0.78
CA GLY A 57 -11.50 2.88 1.05
C GLY A 57 -10.67 2.36 2.24
N VAL A 58 -9.39 2.71 2.32
CA VAL A 58 -8.52 2.37 3.46
C VAL A 58 -9.04 3.00 4.76
N TRP A 59 -9.40 4.27 4.72
CA TRP A 59 -9.95 4.97 5.88
C TRP A 59 -11.25 4.32 6.38
N LEU A 60 -12.16 3.98 5.47
CA LEU A 60 -13.41 3.29 5.80
C LEU A 60 -13.16 1.90 6.39
N ALA A 61 -12.19 1.14 5.86
CA ALA A 61 -11.80 -0.16 6.40
C ALA A 61 -11.33 -0.06 7.85
N TYR A 62 -10.42 0.89 8.14
CA TYR A 62 -9.97 1.13 9.51
C TYR A 62 -11.09 1.59 10.43
N MET A 63 -11.97 2.47 9.96
CA MET A 63 -13.13 2.92 10.73
C MET A 63 -14.08 1.76 11.05
N ALA A 64 -14.31 0.85 10.11
CA ALA A 64 -15.17 -0.31 10.32
C ALA A 64 -14.63 -1.23 11.43
N CYS A 65 -13.32 -1.51 11.43
CA CYS A 65 -12.68 -2.29 12.48
C CYS A 65 -12.66 -1.55 13.82
N ALA A 66 -12.32 -0.26 13.82
CA ALA A 66 -12.28 0.56 15.04
C ALA A 66 -13.67 0.72 15.69
N HIS A 67 -14.72 0.89 14.87
CA HIS A 67 -16.09 1.05 15.37
C HIS A 67 -16.62 -0.23 16.02
N GLN A 68 -16.29 -1.39 15.48
CA GLN A 68 -16.70 -2.68 16.04
C GLN A 68 -15.75 -3.18 17.15
N ASN A 69 -14.58 -2.56 17.29
CA ASN A 69 -13.50 -2.96 18.20
C ASN A 69 -13.19 -4.47 18.07
N GLN A 70 -13.17 -4.95 16.82
CA GLN A 70 -12.99 -6.34 16.45
C GLN A 70 -12.14 -6.42 15.18
N SER A 71 -11.31 -7.46 15.10
CA SER A 71 -10.60 -7.81 13.87
C SER A 71 -11.55 -8.24 12.76
N LEU A 72 -11.06 -8.28 11.52
CA LEU A 72 -11.82 -8.79 10.38
C LEU A 72 -12.45 -10.17 10.67
N THR A 73 -11.71 -11.05 11.36
CA THR A 73 -12.23 -12.36 11.75
C THR A 73 -13.36 -12.25 12.77
N GLY A 74 -13.28 -11.34 13.73
CA GLY A 74 -14.35 -11.10 14.70
C GLY A 74 -15.62 -10.59 14.02
N ILE A 75 -15.47 -9.60 13.15
CA ILE A 75 -16.58 -9.03 12.36
C ILE A 75 -17.22 -10.11 11.48
N ALA A 76 -16.42 -10.82 10.69
CA ALA A 76 -16.91 -11.84 9.77
C ALA A 76 -17.56 -13.02 10.50
N SER A 77 -17.00 -13.45 11.64
CA SER A 77 -17.55 -14.55 12.43
C SER A 77 -18.88 -14.21 13.10
N LYS A 78 -19.07 -12.94 13.48
CA LYS A 78 -20.34 -12.46 14.04
C LYS A 78 -21.47 -12.46 13.00
N THR A 79 -21.17 -12.12 11.75
CA THR A 79 -22.17 -12.03 10.68
C THR A 79 -22.42 -13.36 9.97
N LEU A 80 -21.36 -14.13 9.68
CA LEU A 80 -21.41 -15.35 8.86
C LEU A 80 -21.34 -16.65 9.68
N GLY A 81 -21.11 -16.54 10.99
CA GLY A 81 -20.79 -17.67 11.86
C GLY A 81 -19.28 -18.00 11.89
N ASN A 82 -18.84 -18.65 12.97
CA ASN A 82 -17.41 -18.86 13.26
C ASN A 82 -16.63 -19.61 12.17
N PHE A 83 -17.26 -20.59 11.52
CA PHE A 83 -16.62 -21.37 10.45
C PHE A 83 -16.40 -20.51 9.19
N PHE A 84 -17.46 -19.90 8.68
CA PHE A 84 -17.40 -19.06 7.48
C PHE A 84 -16.60 -17.78 7.69
N GLY A 85 -16.65 -17.17 8.88
CA GLY A 85 -15.86 -15.98 9.22
C GLY A 85 -14.35 -16.24 9.18
N LYS A 86 -13.91 -17.41 9.66
CA LYS A 86 -12.50 -17.85 9.56
C LYS A 86 -12.09 -18.08 8.11
N ILE A 87 -12.90 -18.77 7.31
CA ILE A 87 -12.61 -18.99 5.89
C ILE A 87 -12.53 -17.65 5.15
N TYR A 88 -13.50 -16.77 5.37
CA TYR A 88 -13.53 -15.44 4.76
C TYR A 88 -12.27 -14.63 5.07
N THR A 89 -11.74 -14.72 6.30
CA THR A 89 -10.50 -14.02 6.66
C THR A 89 -9.24 -14.75 6.18
N ALA A 90 -9.27 -16.07 6.08
CA ALA A 90 -8.13 -16.85 5.61
C ALA A 90 -7.80 -16.57 4.14
N ILE A 91 -8.82 -16.39 3.29
CA ILE A 91 -8.65 -16.10 1.85
C ILE A 91 -7.72 -14.89 1.61
N PRO A 92 -7.98 -13.67 2.12
CA PRO A 92 -7.12 -12.53 1.88
C PRO A 92 -5.72 -12.72 2.50
N ILE A 93 -5.58 -13.43 3.63
CA ILE A 93 -4.27 -13.76 4.20
C ILE A 93 -3.47 -14.67 3.23
N LEU A 94 -4.10 -15.69 2.68
CA LEU A 94 -3.47 -16.60 1.71
C LEU A 94 -3.07 -15.84 0.43
N ILE A 95 -3.91 -14.91 -0.05
CA ILE A 95 -3.57 -14.05 -1.19
C ILE A 95 -2.33 -13.19 -0.89
N VAL A 96 -2.23 -12.61 0.31
CA VAL A 96 -1.05 -11.84 0.71
C VAL A 96 0.21 -12.72 0.66
N VAL A 97 0.16 -13.91 1.27
CA VAL A 97 1.32 -14.79 1.40
C VAL A 97 1.75 -15.39 0.07
N PHE A 98 0.80 -15.93 -0.72
CA PHE A 98 1.11 -16.69 -1.93
C PHE A 98 1.19 -15.85 -3.20
N PHE A 99 0.57 -14.67 -3.22
CA PHE A 99 0.52 -13.84 -4.42
C PHE A 99 1.22 -12.50 -4.24
N ILE A 100 0.83 -11.72 -3.24
CA ILE A 100 1.33 -10.35 -3.09
C ILE A 100 2.82 -10.33 -2.73
N LEU A 101 3.23 -11.12 -1.73
CA LEU A 101 4.64 -11.16 -1.29
C LEU A 101 5.61 -11.60 -2.41
N PRO A 102 5.36 -12.70 -3.15
CA PRO A 102 6.19 -13.04 -4.30
C PRO A 102 6.18 -11.95 -5.39
N ARG A 103 5.01 -11.38 -5.70
CA ARG A 103 4.86 -10.33 -6.71
C ARG A 103 5.70 -9.10 -6.39
N VAL A 104 5.67 -8.59 -5.16
CA VAL A 104 6.46 -7.38 -4.79
C VAL A 104 7.97 -7.66 -4.80
N SER A 105 8.39 -8.86 -4.43
CA SER A 105 9.80 -9.25 -4.47
C SER A 105 10.32 -9.38 -5.90
N SER A 106 9.53 -9.98 -6.82
CA SER A 106 9.88 -10.08 -8.25
C SER A 106 9.90 -8.71 -8.92
N ALA A 107 8.91 -7.85 -8.64
CA ALA A 107 8.89 -6.49 -9.15
C ALA A 107 10.11 -5.68 -8.69
N THR A 108 10.59 -5.89 -7.45
CA THR A 108 11.84 -5.27 -6.96
C THR A 108 13.04 -5.71 -7.80
N HIS A 109 13.11 -7.00 -8.17
CA HIS A 109 14.16 -7.49 -9.04
C HIS A 109 14.08 -6.86 -10.44
N GLU A 110 12.93 -6.92 -11.09
CA GLU A 110 12.74 -6.45 -12.46
C GLU A 110 12.92 -4.93 -12.60
N MET A 111 12.42 -4.15 -11.64
CA MET A 111 12.39 -2.69 -11.75
C MET A 111 13.60 -1.99 -11.12
N ALA A 112 14.24 -2.59 -10.11
CA ALA A 112 15.37 -1.95 -9.41
C ALA A 112 16.70 -2.66 -9.65
N ILE A 113 16.75 -3.99 -9.54
CA ILE A 113 18.01 -4.73 -9.63
C ILE A 113 18.43 -4.95 -11.07
N LEU A 114 17.56 -5.49 -11.91
CA LEU A 114 17.88 -5.86 -13.29
C LEU A 114 18.42 -4.67 -14.13
N PRO A 115 17.87 -3.43 -14.03
CA PRO A 115 18.40 -2.29 -14.76
C PRO A 115 19.78 -1.81 -14.28
N LEU A 116 20.14 -2.07 -13.01
CA LEU A 116 21.40 -1.63 -12.40
C LEU A 116 22.49 -2.72 -12.41
N LEU A 117 22.08 -3.97 -12.24
CA LEU A 117 22.92 -5.16 -12.09
C LEU A 117 22.32 -6.33 -12.90
N PRO A 118 22.48 -6.34 -14.24
CA PRO A 118 21.80 -7.30 -15.12
C PRO A 118 22.19 -8.76 -14.91
N THR A 119 23.34 -9.02 -14.30
CA THR A 119 23.89 -10.37 -14.10
C THR A 119 23.40 -11.03 -12.82
N VAL A 120 22.71 -10.29 -11.94
CA VAL A 120 22.20 -10.84 -10.67
C VAL A 120 20.99 -11.73 -10.98
N PRO A 121 20.96 -12.99 -10.53
CA PRO A 121 19.82 -13.86 -10.75
C PRO A 121 18.65 -13.53 -9.80
N LEU A 122 17.42 -13.75 -10.27
CA LEU A 122 16.18 -13.50 -9.53
C LEU A 122 16.18 -14.10 -8.11
N TRP A 123 16.58 -15.37 -7.98
CA TRP A 123 16.54 -16.09 -6.69
C TRP A 123 17.41 -15.42 -5.63
N LEU A 124 18.53 -14.80 -6.02
CA LEU A 124 19.43 -14.11 -5.10
C LEU A 124 18.78 -12.82 -4.59
N THR A 125 18.14 -12.06 -5.48
CA THR A 125 17.36 -10.89 -5.10
C THR A 125 16.23 -11.24 -4.13
N LEU A 126 15.48 -12.30 -4.41
CA LEU A 126 14.41 -12.80 -3.55
C LEU A 126 14.94 -13.21 -2.17
N ALA A 127 16.03 -13.97 -2.12
CA ALA A 127 16.66 -14.40 -0.87
C ALA A 127 17.05 -13.20 0.00
N VAL A 128 17.72 -12.20 -0.58
CA VAL A 128 18.12 -10.98 0.14
C VAL A 128 16.89 -10.17 0.57
N PHE A 129 15.91 -10.01 -0.31
CA PHE A 129 14.67 -9.28 -0.03
C PHE A 129 13.94 -9.88 1.19
N PHE A 130 13.69 -11.19 1.18
CA PHE A 130 12.99 -11.85 2.28
C PHE A 130 13.82 -11.89 3.57
N LEU A 131 15.15 -11.96 3.49
CA LEU A 131 16.02 -11.86 4.67
C LEU A 131 15.91 -10.48 5.32
N ILE A 132 15.89 -9.41 4.53
CA ILE A 132 15.67 -8.03 5.02
C ILE A 132 14.27 -7.91 5.63
N CYS A 133 13.22 -8.39 4.95
CA CYS A 133 11.86 -8.40 5.48
C CYS A 133 11.79 -9.15 6.82
N PHE A 134 12.43 -10.31 6.91
CA PHE A 134 12.51 -11.09 8.14
C PHE A 134 13.20 -10.29 9.25
N TYR A 135 14.37 -9.68 8.98
CA TYR A 135 15.09 -8.87 9.97
C TYR A 135 14.27 -7.68 10.47
N VAL A 136 13.52 -7.01 9.58
CA VAL A 136 12.64 -5.91 9.96
C VAL A 136 11.49 -6.41 10.83
N ALA A 137 10.82 -7.49 10.42
CA ALA A 137 9.61 -8.04 11.05
C ALA A 137 9.85 -8.89 12.31
N TYR A 138 11.06 -9.43 12.50
CA TYR A 138 11.38 -10.37 13.58
C TYR A 138 11.10 -9.80 14.98
N THR A 139 11.33 -8.51 15.17
CA THR A 139 11.16 -7.85 16.48
C THR A 139 9.85 -7.07 16.56
N ARG A 140 8.76 -7.74 16.97
CA ARG A 140 7.40 -7.15 17.08
C ARG A 140 7.36 -5.78 17.77
N ALA A 141 8.11 -5.61 18.87
CA ALA A 141 8.13 -4.36 19.64
C ALA A 141 8.65 -3.15 18.85
N THR A 142 9.50 -3.39 17.84
CA THR A 142 10.17 -2.32 17.09
C THR A 142 9.64 -2.18 15.66
N VAL A 143 8.77 -3.08 15.19
CA VAL A 143 8.30 -3.04 13.78
C VAL A 143 7.59 -1.71 13.50
N ILE A 144 6.69 -1.28 14.38
CA ILE A 144 5.97 -0.01 14.23
C ILE A 144 6.95 1.18 14.22
N ASP A 145 7.97 1.14 15.09
CA ASP A 145 8.99 2.18 15.15
C ASP A 145 9.87 2.21 13.89
N LYS A 146 10.29 1.05 13.36
CA LYS A 146 11.04 0.94 12.10
C LYS A 146 10.20 1.46 10.93
N LEU A 147 8.93 1.06 10.86
CA LEU A 147 7.99 1.50 9.83
C LEU A 147 7.79 3.02 9.88
N GLY A 148 7.43 3.56 11.04
CA GLY A 148 7.07 4.97 11.19
C GLY A 148 8.24 5.94 11.24
N LYS A 149 9.34 5.61 11.91
CA LYS A 149 10.48 6.54 12.11
C LYS A 149 11.55 6.43 11.02
N ILE A 150 11.66 5.28 10.35
CA ILE A 150 12.71 5.03 9.35
C ILE A 150 12.10 4.94 7.96
N LEU A 151 11.18 4.01 7.73
CA LEU A 151 10.66 3.75 6.39
C LEU A 151 9.76 4.90 5.89
N ALA A 152 8.87 5.43 6.73
CA ALA A 152 7.95 6.49 6.30
C ALA A 152 8.68 7.76 5.81
N PRO A 153 9.66 8.33 6.54
CA PRO A 153 10.41 9.49 6.05
C PRO A 153 11.16 9.22 4.74
N ILE A 154 11.78 8.05 4.61
CA ILE A 154 12.48 7.65 3.38
C ILE A 154 11.52 7.58 2.20
N LEU A 155 10.36 6.94 2.39
CA LEU A 155 9.33 6.80 1.36
C LEU A 155 8.75 8.16 0.96
N ILE A 156 8.43 9.02 1.92
CA ILE A 156 7.92 10.38 1.64
C ILE A 156 8.97 11.17 0.85
N LEU A 157 10.23 11.14 1.27
CA LEU A 157 11.32 11.80 0.55
C LEU A 157 11.44 11.29 -0.89
N PHE A 158 11.36 9.97 -1.08
CA PHE A 158 11.40 9.36 -2.41
C PHE A 158 10.24 9.82 -3.29
N VAL A 159 9.02 9.86 -2.77
CA VAL A 159 7.84 10.38 -3.50
C VAL A 159 8.01 11.84 -3.88
N VAL A 160 8.51 12.67 -2.96
CA VAL A 160 8.79 14.09 -3.25
C VAL A 160 9.81 14.23 -4.37
N ILE A 161 10.89 13.46 -4.33
CA ILE A 161 11.91 13.44 -5.40
C ILE A 161 11.28 13.04 -6.74
N LEU A 162 10.46 11.99 -6.77
CA LEU A 162 9.79 11.55 -8.00
C LEU A 162 8.82 12.59 -8.55
N ALA A 163 8.03 13.23 -7.68
CA ALA A 163 7.10 14.29 -8.07
C ALA A 163 7.85 15.50 -8.64
N VAL A 164 8.90 15.98 -7.96
CA VAL A 164 9.72 17.10 -8.42
C VAL A 164 10.39 16.76 -9.75
N LYS A 165 10.97 15.56 -9.90
CA LYS A 165 11.58 15.10 -11.15
C LYS A 165 10.57 15.04 -12.29
N GLY A 166 9.36 14.54 -12.03
CA GLY A 166 8.28 14.46 -13.02
C GLY A 166 7.84 15.83 -13.55
N ILE A 167 7.84 16.87 -12.70
CA ILE A 167 7.48 18.24 -13.06
C ILE A 167 8.66 18.96 -13.75
N ALA A 168 9.88 18.81 -13.22
CA ALA A 168 11.06 19.51 -13.71
C ALA A 168 11.61 18.95 -15.03
N SER A 169 11.45 17.65 -15.28
CA SER A 169 11.95 16.96 -16.47
C SER A 169 10.92 15.95 -17.00
N PRO A 170 9.79 16.42 -17.56
CA PRO A 170 8.77 15.54 -18.09
C PRO A 170 9.31 14.71 -19.26
N LEU A 171 8.97 13.41 -19.29
CA LEU A 171 9.38 12.48 -20.35
C LEU A 171 8.76 12.83 -21.71
N SER A 172 7.54 13.35 -21.70
CA SER A 172 6.78 13.76 -22.88
C SER A 172 5.64 14.70 -22.48
N ALA A 173 5.07 15.41 -23.45
CA ALA A 173 3.83 16.15 -23.24
C ALA A 173 2.67 15.18 -22.94
N PRO A 174 1.71 15.54 -22.06
CA PRO A 174 0.51 14.73 -21.81
C PRO A 174 -0.29 14.51 -23.09
N GLN A 175 -0.62 13.26 -23.37
CA GLN A 175 -1.42 12.87 -24.52
C GLN A 175 -2.92 12.93 -24.19
N ALA A 176 -3.77 12.73 -25.20
CA ALA A 176 -5.19 12.51 -24.96
C ALA A 176 -5.41 11.22 -24.14
N PRO A 177 -6.46 11.17 -23.29
CA PRO A 177 -6.76 9.99 -22.50
C PRO A 177 -7.04 8.78 -23.39
N THR A 178 -6.50 7.61 -23.02
CA THR A 178 -6.73 6.37 -23.78
C THR A 178 -8.10 5.74 -23.49
N SER A 179 -8.68 6.04 -22.33
CA SER A 179 -9.99 5.54 -21.88
C SER A 179 -11.02 6.66 -21.87
N THR A 180 -12.27 6.34 -22.21
CA THR A 180 -13.41 7.26 -22.05
C THR A 180 -13.86 7.36 -20.59
N ASN A 181 -13.66 6.32 -19.78
CA ASN A 181 -14.10 6.21 -18.38
C ASN A 181 -12.92 6.42 -17.41
N ILE A 182 -12.29 7.60 -17.46
CA ILE A 182 -11.05 7.91 -16.74
C ILE A 182 -11.18 7.75 -15.22
N LEU A 183 -12.32 8.15 -14.65
CA LEU A 183 -12.57 8.00 -13.20
C LEU A 183 -12.58 6.52 -12.79
N SER A 184 -13.32 5.69 -13.53
CA SER A 184 -13.41 4.25 -13.29
C SER A 184 -12.06 3.56 -13.48
N THR A 185 -11.28 3.96 -14.48
CA THR A 185 -9.90 3.48 -14.66
C THR A 185 -9.05 3.79 -13.42
N GLY A 186 -9.14 5.02 -12.89
CA GLY A 186 -8.45 5.38 -11.65
C GLY A 186 -8.86 4.52 -10.45
N MET A 187 -10.16 4.24 -10.29
CA MET A 187 -10.67 3.37 -9.23
C MET A 187 -10.17 1.92 -9.36
N LEU A 188 -10.11 1.38 -10.59
CA LEU A 188 -9.61 0.02 -10.84
C LEU A 188 -8.11 -0.10 -10.58
N GLU A 189 -7.32 0.89 -10.98
CA GLU A 189 -5.89 0.91 -10.67
C GLU A 189 -5.63 1.02 -9.17
N ALA A 190 -6.44 1.81 -8.44
CA ALA A 190 -6.36 1.83 -6.99
C ALA A 190 -6.81 0.52 -6.34
N TYR A 191 -7.79 -0.20 -6.90
CA TYR A 191 -8.18 -1.52 -6.42
C TYR A 191 -7.01 -2.53 -6.50
N ASN A 192 -6.19 -2.43 -7.56
CA ASN A 192 -5.03 -3.30 -7.76
C ASN A 192 -3.92 -3.13 -6.72
N THR A 193 -3.91 -2.03 -5.95
CA THR A 193 -2.99 -1.83 -4.82
C THR A 193 -3.30 -2.77 -3.66
N MET A 194 -4.55 -3.23 -3.56
CA MET A 194 -5.07 -4.06 -2.47
C MET A 194 -4.99 -3.39 -1.07
N ASN A 195 -4.77 -2.07 -1.00
CA ASN A 195 -4.57 -1.35 0.25
C ASN A 195 -5.80 -1.40 1.17
N ALA A 196 -7.02 -1.31 0.62
CA ALA A 196 -8.23 -1.40 1.44
C ALA A 196 -8.42 -2.79 2.09
N ILE A 197 -8.00 -3.87 1.40
CA ILE A 197 -8.03 -5.23 1.96
C ILE A 197 -6.96 -5.36 3.05
N ALA A 198 -5.77 -4.82 2.82
CA ALA A 198 -4.70 -4.79 3.83
C ALA A 198 -5.14 -4.03 5.10
N ALA A 199 -5.83 -2.90 4.95
CA ALA A 199 -6.37 -2.13 6.06
C ALA A 199 -7.33 -2.93 6.94
N LEU A 200 -8.21 -3.76 6.35
CA LEU A 200 -9.09 -4.66 7.11
C LEU A 200 -8.31 -5.74 7.87
N LEU A 201 -7.21 -6.24 7.30
CA LEU A 201 -6.34 -7.21 7.97
C LEU A 201 -5.54 -6.58 9.11
N PHE A 202 -5.16 -5.30 8.99
CA PHE A 202 -4.37 -4.57 9.97
C PHE A 202 -5.20 -3.87 11.06
N GLY A 203 -6.48 -3.59 10.81
CA GLY A 203 -7.33 -2.78 11.69
C GLY A 203 -7.83 -3.46 12.96
N GLY A 204 -7.52 -4.75 13.15
CA GLY A 204 -7.99 -5.60 14.24
C GLY A 204 -7.08 -5.69 15.45
#